data_AF-A0A919NST3-F1
#
_entry.id   AF-A0A919NST3-F1
#
_cell.length_a   1.000
_cell.length_b   1.000
_cell.length_c   1.000
_cell.angle_alpha   90.00
_cell.angle_beta   90.00
_cell.angle_gamma   90.00
#
_symmetry.space_group_name_H-M   'P 1'
#
loop_
_entity.id
_entity.type
_entity.pdbx_description
1 polymer ?
#
loop_
_entity_poly.entity_id
_entity_poly.type
_entity_poly.pdbx_seq_one_letter_code
_entity_poly.pdbx_strand_id
1 'polypeptide(L)'
;MTGTLRNSRTLGLFDEILHSPDCRAQAVEIVGRGIAAQARCTISVLVEKEQAWPPGQIETVILPEAAIRQAVAYGERLMELGAIEDDLEEVWCSRQSGGSDNATFERALNDIVARLDAWPHSAD
;
A
#
# COMPACT_ATOMS: atom_id res chain seq x y z
N MET A 1 -13.60 -16.39 -16.09
CA MET A 1 -14.45 -15.84 -15.02
C MET A 1 -13.68 -15.98 -13.73
N THR A 2 -13.19 -14.86 -13.19
CA THR A 2 -12.83 -14.63 -11.78
C THR A 2 -12.63 -13.12 -11.67
N GLY A 3 -13.72 -12.40 -11.43
CA GLY A 3 -13.65 -10.98 -11.08
C GLY A 3 -13.19 -10.89 -9.64
N THR A 4 -11.87 -10.89 -9.41
CA THR A 4 -11.30 -10.63 -8.09
C THR A 4 -11.52 -9.16 -7.78
N LEU A 5 -12.05 -8.86 -6.59
CA LEU A 5 -12.44 -7.52 -6.11
C LEU A 5 -11.34 -6.47 -6.38
N ARG A 6 -11.49 -5.70 -7.45
CA ARG A 6 -10.49 -4.76 -7.98
C ARG A 6 -10.58 -3.39 -7.29
N ASN A 7 -10.53 -3.36 -5.97
CA ASN A 7 -10.51 -2.10 -5.21
C ASN A 7 -9.11 -1.72 -4.72
N SER A 8 -8.11 -2.61 -4.83
CA SER A 8 -6.71 -2.29 -4.52
C SER A 8 -5.78 -3.01 -5.50
N ARG A 9 -4.91 -2.23 -6.16
CA ARG A 9 -3.89 -2.75 -7.09
C ARG A 9 -2.92 -3.69 -6.36
N THR A 10 -2.49 -3.29 -5.16
CA THR A 10 -1.64 -4.07 -4.25
C THR A 10 -2.20 -5.45 -3.94
N LEU A 11 -3.50 -5.55 -3.63
CA LEU A 11 -4.15 -6.85 -3.40
C LEU A 11 -4.16 -7.72 -4.66
N GLY A 12 -4.35 -7.11 -5.84
CA GLY A 12 -4.25 -7.82 -7.12
C GLY A 12 -2.85 -8.40 -7.35
N LEU A 13 -1.81 -7.60 -7.10
CA LEU A 13 -0.42 -8.05 -7.25
C LEU A 13 -0.07 -9.18 -6.25
N PHE A 14 -0.52 -9.08 -5.00
CA PHE A 14 -0.37 -10.16 -4.03
C PHE A 14 -1.07 -11.45 -4.45
N ASP A 15 -2.28 -11.35 -5.01
CA ASP A 15 -3.00 -12.51 -5.56
C ASP A 15 -2.24 -13.14 -6.74
N GLU A 16 -1.68 -12.33 -7.64
CA GLU A 16 -0.85 -12.80 -8.75
C GLU A 16 0.42 -13.51 -8.27
N ILE A 17 1.09 -12.98 -7.24
CA ILE A 17 2.28 -13.61 -6.65
C ILE A 17 1.93 -14.99 -6.06
N LEU A 18 0.81 -15.09 -5.31
CA LEU A 18 0.39 -16.35 -4.69
C LEU A 18 0.07 -17.45 -5.71
N HIS A 19 -0.47 -17.07 -6.86
CA HIS A 19 -0.82 -18.00 -7.93
C HIS A 19 0.31 -18.25 -8.93
N SER A 20 1.49 -17.67 -8.72
CA SER A 20 2.67 -17.91 -9.55
C SER A 20 3.16 -19.35 -9.40
N PRO A 21 3.50 -20.05 -10.50
CA PRO A 21 4.01 -21.43 -10.44
C PRO A 21 5.34 -21.56 -9.69
N ASP A 22 6.09 -20.47 -9.57
CA ASP A 22 7.37 -20.42 -8.85
C ASP A 22 7.22 -19.88 -7.40
N CYS A 23 5.99 -19.74 -6.91
CA CYS A 23 5.75 -19.17 -5.58
C CYS A 23 6.24 -20.10 -4.48
N ARG A 24 7.23 -19.63 -3.71
CA ARG A 24 7.82 -20.36 -2.58
C ARG A 24 7.05 -20.07 -1.30
N ALA A 25 7.15 -20.97 -0.32
CA ALA A 25 6.52 -20.80 0.99
C ALA A 25 6.89 -19.46 1.67
N GLN A 26 8.14 -19.01 1.51
CA GLN A 26 8.60 -17.72 2.02
C GLN A 26 7.86 -16.54 1.37
N ALA A 27 7.69 -16.57 0.04
CA ALA A 27 6.93 -15.55 -0.68
C ALA A 27 5.46 -15.53 -0.24
N VAL A 28 4.85 -16.70 -0.02
CA VAL A 28 3.48 -16.81 0.52
C VAL A 28 3.37 -16.15 1.90
N GLU A 29 4.33 -16.41 2.80
CA GLU A 29 4.36 -15.79 4.12
C GLU A 29 4.48 -14.26 4.04
N ILE A 30 5.41 -13.77 3.21
CA ILE A 30 5.61 -12.33 3.00
C ILE A 30 4.33 -11.69 2.43
N VAL A 31 3.71 -12.31 1.42
CA VAL A 31 2.45 -11.82 0.85
C VAL A 31 1.34 -11.79 1.91
N GLY A 32 1.21 -12.83 2.74
CA GLY A 32 0.23 -12.86 3.82
C GLY A 32 0.38 -11.67 4.78
N ARG A 33 1.64 -11.33 5.14
CA ARG A 33 1.94 -10.13 5.93
C ARG A 33 1.60 -8.84 5.17
N GLY A 34 1.92 -8.77 3.88
CA GLY A 34 1.60 -7.63 3.03
C GLY A 34 0.11 -7.35 2.92
N ILE A 35 -0.73 -8.38 2.79
CA ILE A 35 -2.19 -8.25 2.78
C ILE A 35 -2.69 -7.70 4.12
N ALA A 36 -2.18 -8.21 5.25
CA ALA A 36 -2.55 -7.72 6.57
C ALA A 36 -2.11 -6.26 6.78
N ALA A 37 -0.92 -5.89 6.30
CA ALA A 37 -0.43 -4.51 6.32
C ALA A 37 -1.33 -3.58 5.48
N GLN A 38 -1.65 -3.95 4.24
CA GLN A 38 -2.52 -3.17 3.36
C GLN A 38 -3.93 -2.97 3.93
N ALA A 39 -4.48 -3.97 4.63
CA ALA A 39 -5.76 -3.85 5.31
C ALA A 39 -5.71 -2.77 6.42
N ARG A 40 -4.62 -2.72 7.21
CA ARG A 40 -4.41 -1.66 8.22
C ARG A 40 -4.20 -0.30 7.56
N CYS A 41 -3.50 -0.24 6.42
CA CYS A 41 -3.34 1.00 5.67
C CYS A 41 -4.71 1.56 5.27
N THR A 42 -5.55 0.71 4.67
CA THR A 42 -6.90 1.07 4.22
C THR A 42 -7.76 1.63 5.36
N ILE A 43 -7.69 1.01 6.54
CA ILE A 43 -8.43 1.50 7.73
C ILE A 43 -7.92 2.88 8.15
N SER A 44 -6.59 3.08 8.22
CA SER A 44 -6.04 4.35 8.68
C SER A 44 -6.30 5.49 7.68
N VAL A 45 -6.29 5.22 6.36
CA VAL A 45 -6.73 6.17 5.33
C VAL A 45 -8.14 6.69 5.61
N LEU A 46 -9.08 5.80 5.95
CA LEU A 46 -10.46 6.18 6.23
C LEU A 46 -10.59 7.05 7.48
N VAL A 47 -9.85 6.70 8.54
CA VAL A 47 -9.82 7.48 9.79
C VAL A 47 -9.22 8.87 9.55
N GLU A 48 -8.09 8.96 8.87
CA GLU A 48 -7.42 10.24 8.60
C GLU A 48 -8.24 11.13 7.67
N LYS A 49 -8.93 10.54 6.68
CA LYS A 49 -9.86 11.27 5.83
C LYS A 49 -10.98 11.93 6.64
N GLU A 50 -11.58 11.19 7.58
CA GLU A 50 -12.65 11.72 8.44
C GLU A 50 -12.16 12.86 9.34
N GLN A 51 -10.92 12.77 9.83
CA GLN A 51 -10.31 13.82 10.63
C GLN A 51 -9.93 15.06 9.81
N ALA A 52 -9.40 14.87 8.59
CA ALA A 52 -9.01 15.97 7.70
C ALA A 52 -10.24 16.69 7.10
N TRP A 53 -11.34 15.95 6.86
CA TRP A 53 -12.59 16.46 6.32
C TRP A 53 -13.81 15.99 7.14
N PRO A 54 -14.06 16.59 8.31
CA PRO A 54 -15.23 16.27 9.10
C PRO A 54 -16.52 16.72 8.39
N PRO A 55 -17.60 15.93 8.45
CA PRO A 55 -18.86 16.26 7.78
C PRO A 55 -19.41 17.62 8.25
N GLY A 56 -19.80 18.47 7.30
CA GLY A 56 -20.40 19.79 7.54
C GLY A 56 -19.44 20.99 7.46
N GLN A 57 -18.13 20.80 7.22
CA GLN A 57 -17.17 21.91 7.09
C GLN A 57 -16.91 22.41 5.65
N ILE A 58 -17.57 21.83 4.63
CA ILE A 58 -17.36 22.20 3.22
C ILE A 58 -17.94 23.60 2.89
N GLU A 59 -18.81 24.16 3.74
CA GLU A 59 -19.47 25.45 3.47
C GLU A 59 -18.62 26.69 3.81
N THR A 60 -17.49 26.55 4.51
CA THR A 60 -16.61 27.68 4.86
C THR A 60 -15.35 27.69 4.00
N VAL A 61 -15.20 28.74 3.17
CA VAL A 61 -14.08 28.98 2.23
C VAL A 61 -12.71 29.15 2.92
N ILE A 62 -12.65 29.22 4.26
CA ILE A 62 -11.41 29.35 5.04
C ILE A 62 -11.31 28.17 5.99
N LEU A 63 -10.44 27.21 5.66
CA LEU A 63 -10.06 26.13 6.57
C LEU A 63 -9.11 26.68 7.65
N PRO A 64 -9.23 26.26 8.92
CA PRO A 64 -8.23 26.54 9.94
C PRO A 64 -6.84 26.04 9.52
N GLU A 65 -5.77 26.74 9.89
CA GLU A 65 -4.37 26.35 9.57
C GLU A 65 -4.06 24.91 10.02
N ALA A 66 -4.62 24.47 11.15
CA ALA A 66 -4.50 23.10 11.62
C ALA A 66 -5.13 22.07 10.67
N ALA A 67 -6.32 22.37 10.11
CA ALA A 67 -6.98 21.51 9.14
C ALA A 67 -6.20 21.45 7.82
N ILE A 68 -5.61 22.57 7.38
CA ILE A 68 -4.74 22.61 6.21
C ILE A 68 -3.50 21.73 6.42
N ARG A 69 -2.81 21.86 7.56
CA ARG A 69 -1.65 21.01 7.88
C ARG A 69 -2.00 19.52 7.91
N GLN A 70 -3.15 19.18 8.50
CA GLN A 70 -3.61 17.80 8.56
C GLN A 70 -3.95 17.24 7.17
N ALA A 71 -4.60 18.03 6.33
CA ALA A 71 -4.88 17.65 4.94
C ALA A 71 -3.60 17.45 4.11
N VAL A 72 -2.59 18.31 4.30
CA VAL A 72 -1.28 18.17 3.62
C VAL A 72 -0.57 16.90 4.07
N ALA A 73 -0.45 16.65 5.39
CA ALA A 73 0.19 15.45 5.91
C ALA A 73 -0.53 14.17 5.45
N TYR A 74 -1.86 14.18 5.41
CA TYR A 74 -2.65 13.10 4.83
C TYR A 74 -2.35 12.89 3.34
N GLY A 75 -2.24 13.98 2.56
CA GLY A 75 -1.85 13.92 1.15
C GLY A 75 -0.45 13.32 0.93
N GLU A 76 0.53 13.72 1.73
CA GLU A 76 1.90 13.17 1.68
C GLU A 76 1.92 11.66 1.96
N ARG A 77 1.18 11.20 2.98
CA ARG A 77 1.03 9.77 3.29
C ARG A 77 0.36 8.97 2.18
N LEU A 78 -0.62 9.56 1.49
CA LEU A 78 -1.25 8.92 0.32
C LEU A 78 -0.28 8.83 -0.86
N MET A 79 0.57 9.84 -1.07
CA MET A 79 1.62 9.78 -2.10
C MET A 79 2.63 8.67 -1.77
N GLU A 80 3.04 8.55 -0.52
CA GLU A 80 3.92 7.46 -0.10
C GLU A 80 3.28 6.09 -0.28
N LEU A 81 2.01 5.93 0.09
CA LEU A 81 1.29 4.69 -0.14
C LEU A 81 1.28 4.35 -1.63
N GLY A 82 0.99 5.33 -2.51
CA GLY A 82 1.07 5.16 -3.95
C GLY A 82 2.46 4.74 -4.45
N ALA A 83 3.52 5.34 -3.92
CA ALA A 83 4.89 4.95 -4.25
C ALA A 83 5.20 3.49 -3.85
N ILE A 84 4.70 3.04 -2.69
CA ILE A 84 4.83 1.63 -2.28
C ILE A 84 4.10 0.70 -3.27
N GLU A 85 2.93 1.11 -3.80
CA GLU A 85 2.20 0.32 -4.80
C GLU A 85 2.96 0.23 -6.13
N ASP A 86 3.54 1.34 -6.59
CA ASP A 86 4.34 1.39 -7.82
C ASP A 86 5.62 0.53 -7.69
N ASP A 87 6.30 0.60 -6.55
CA ASP A 87 7.49 -0.21 -6.29
C ASP A 87 7.16 -1.72 -6.24
N LEU A 88 6.01 -2.10 -5.67
CA LEU A 88 5.55 -3.49 -5.69
C LEU A 88 5.31 -3.99 -7.13
N GLU A 89 4.72 -3.14 -7.97
CA GLU A 89 4.53 -3.46 -9.38
C GLU A 89 5.86 -3.64 -10.12
N GLU A 90 6.84 -2.76 -9.87
CA GLU A 90 8.16 -2.88 -10.48
C GLU A 90 8.86 -4.19 -10.08
N VAL A 91 8.83 -4.52 -8.78
CA VAL A 91 9.38 -5.79 -8.26
C VAL A 91 8.71 -6.98 -8.94
N TRP A 92 7.39 -6.94 -9.11
CA TRP A 92 6.64 -8.02 -9.76
C TRP A 92 6.95 -8.12 -11.26
N CYS A 93 6.98 -7.01 -11.99
CA CYS A 93 7.32 -6.97 -13.41
C CYS A 93 8.76 -7.47 -13.67
N SER A 94 9.70 -7.08 -12.80
CA SER A 94 11.09 -7.56 -12.86
C SER A 94 11.18 -9.07 -12.65
N ARG A 95 10.40 -9.64 -11.73
CA ARG A 95 10.32 -11.09 -11.53
C ARG A 95 9.75 -11.80 -12.75
N GLN A 96 8.67 -11.30 -13.32
CA GLN A 96 8.02 -11.91 -14.50
C GLN A 96 8.90 -11.88 -15.75
N SER A 97 9.70 -10.83 -15.93
CA SER A 97 10.67 -10.72 -17.04
C SER A 97 11.93 -11.55 -16.84
N GLY A 98 12.05 -12.30 -15.74
CA GLY A 98 13.24 -13.07 -15.40
C GLY A 98 14.42 -12.22 -14.93
N GLY A 99 14.19 -10.93 -14.67
CA GLY A 99 15.21 -9.97 -14.21
C GLY A 99 15.60 -10.12 -12.75
N SER A 100 14.86 -10.91 -11.96
CA SER A 100 15.11 -11.14 -10.54
C SER A 100 15.09 -12.62 -10.19
N ASP A 101 16.14 -13.07 -9.48
CA ASP A 101 16.14 -14.39 -8.88
C ASP A 101 15.22 -14.44 -7.65
N ASN A 102 14.96 -15.65 -7.13
CA ASN A 102 14.02 -15.81 -6.03
C ASN A 102 14.45 -15.06 -4.75
N ALA A 103 15.75 -15.06 -4.43
CA ALA A 103 16.25 -14.43 -3.21
C ALA A 103 16.15 -12.90 -3.27
N THR A 104 16.43 -12.31 -4.44
CA THR A 104 16.32 -10.88 -4.69
C THR A 104 14.86 -10.44 -4.68
N PHE A 105 13.98 -11.22 -5.32
CA PHE A 105 12.53 -10.99 -5.29
C PHE A 105 11.96 -11.06 -3.88
N GLU A 106 12.26 -12.12 -3.11
CA GLU A 106 11.78 -12.28 -1.73
C GLU A 106 12.27 -11.16 -0.82
N ARG A 107 13.53 -10.71 -0.97
CA ARG A 107 14.07 -9.57 -0.23
C ARG A 107 13.31 -8.29 -0.56
N ALA A 108 13.20 -7.96 -1.84
CA ALA A 108 12.51 -6.75 -2.29
C ALA A 108 11.04 -6.75 -1.84
N LEU A 109 10.37 -7.90 -1.93
CA LEU A 109 8.99 -8.05 -1.45
C LEU A 109 8.89 -7.84 0.06
N ASN A 110 9.85 -8.34 0.85
CA ASN A 110 9.86 -8.11 2.29
C ASN A 110 10.14 -6.64 2.64
N ASP A 111 10.94 -5.92 1.86
CA ASP A 111 11.18 -4.49 2.03
C ASP A 111 9.90 -3.67 1.76
N ILE A 112 9.11 -4.05 0.74
CA ILE A 112 7.78 -3.47 0.47
C ILE A 112 6.84 -3.69 1.65
N VAL A 113 6.77 -4.93 2.16
CA VAL A 113 5.91 -5.25 3.30
C VAL A 113 6.34 -4.50 4.55
N ALA A 114 7.64 -4.32 4.78
CA ALA A 114 8.14 -3.53 5.90
C ALA A 114 7.71 -2.05 5.80
N ARG A 115 7.69 -1.48 4.59
CA ARG A 115 7.18 -0.12 4.36
C ARG A 115 5.67 -0.02 4.60
N LEU A 116 4.89 -0.99 4.12
CA LEU A 116 3.45 -1.07 4.45
C LEU A 116 3.21 -1.25 5.95
N ASP A 117 4.06 -2.02 6.65
CA ASP A 117 3.98 -2.23 8.10
C ASP A 117 4.28 -0.94 8.88
N ALA A 118 5.22 -0.12 8.40
CA ALA A 118 5.62 1.13 9.03
C ALA A 118 4.61 2.28 8.77
N TRP A 119 3.90 2.24 7.64
CA TRP A 119 2.85 3.20 7.31
C TRP A 119 1.68 3.12 8.34
N PRO A 120 1.10 4.24 8.82
CA PRO A 120 1.32 5.64 8.42
C PRO A 120 2.41 6.39 9.22
N HIS A 121 3.17 5.69 10.07
CA HIS A 121 4.24 6.28 10.89
C HIS A 121 5.58 6.36 10.16
N SER A 122 5.55 6.27 8.83
CA SER A 122 6.71 6.34 7.95
C SER A 122 7.40 7.72 7.94
N ALA A 123 6.86 8.70 8.65
CA ALA A 123 7.46 10.02 8.84
C ALA A 123 7.62 10.36 10.33
N ASP A 124 8.84 10.18 10.82
CA ASP A 124 9.51 11.00 11.84
C ASP A 124 10.88 11.43 11.30
#